data_AF-A0A3E4YBL9-F1
#
_entry.id   AF-A0A3E4YBL9-F1
#
_cell.length_a   1.000
_cell.length_b   1.000
_cell.length_c   1.000
_cell.angle_alpha   90.00
_cell.angle_beta   90.00
_cell.angle_gamma   90.00
#
_symmetry.space_group_name_H-M   'P 1'
#
loop_
_entity.id
_entity.type
_entity.pdbx_description
1 polymer ?
#
loop_
_entity_poly.entity_id
_entity_poly.type
_entity_poly.pdbx_seq_one_letter_code
_entity_poly.pdbx_strand_id
1 'polypeptide(L)'
;MNIFDYGFEKSFFTQDIKGLIDINKEKIHMIRIDDNDYLDKNKADIFKDYMKNKPEDELYITIAYISDKEFPYDEYYIFEAEKDINKNKSLIPVNEVLERENKIMEDAGFVDVNNYVGYEYKTAFIYPNEIGQKVIDTMNERILAFSKEHEKEIELD
;
A
#
# COMPACT_ATOMS: atom_id res chain seq x y z
N MET A 1 -16.08 5.47 -11.69
CA MET A 1 -15.19 5.25 -10.54
C MET A 1 -15.92 4.96 -9.25
N ASN A 2 -15.85 3.70 -8.83
CA ASN A 2 -16.29 3.20 -7.53
C ASN A 2 -15.10 2.60 -6.76
N ILE A 3 -15.16 2.64 -5.43
CA ILE A 3 -14.27 1.85 -4.58
C ILE A 3 -14.89 0.46 -4.39
N PHE A 4 -14.10 -0.57 -4.61
CA PHE A 4 -14.42 -1.95 -4.26
C PHE A 4 -13.83 -2.29 -2.90
N ASP A 5 -14.66 -2.92 -2.07
CA ASP A 5 -14.27 -3.51 -0.80
C ASP A 5 -14.17 -5.01 -0.97
N TYR A 6 -12.94 -5.53 -0.95
CA TYR A 6 -12.66 -6.95 -1.08
C TYR A 6 -12.73 -7.67 0.27
N GLY A 7 -12.99 -6.96 1.37
CA GLY A 7 -12.88 -7.48 2.72
C GLY A 7 -11.46 -8.00 3.00
N PHE A 8 -11.37 -9.12 3.70
CA PHE A 8 -10.07 -9.74 4.02
C PHE A 8 -9.49 -10.48 2.82
N GLU A 9 -8.42 -9.94 2.24
CA GLU A 9 -7.58 -10.64 1.26
C GLU A 9 -6.36 -11.28 1.92
N LYS A 10 -6.04 -12.53 1.59
CA LYS A 10 -4.78 -13.14 2.03
C LYS A 10 -3.59 -12.55 1.27
N SER A 11 -2.89 -11.61 1.91
CA SER A 11 -1.67 -10.96 1.39
C SER A 11 -0.61 -10.84 2.48
N PHE A 12 0.66 -10.58 2.10
CA PHE A 12 1.72 -10.25 3.06
C PHE A 12 1.28 -9.14 4.03
N PHE A 13 0.71 -8.05 3.51
CA PHE A 13 0.23 -6.95 4.32
C PHE A 13 -0.79 -7.36 5.40
N THR A 14 -1.79 -8.17 5.03
CA THR A 14 -2.76 -8.68 6.03
C THR A 14 -2.17 -9.71 6.99
N GLN A 15 -1.14 -10.45 6.59
CA GLN A 15 -0.44 -11.37 7.47
C GLN A 15 0.40 -10.61 8.51
N ASP A 16 1.09 -9.56 8.07
CA ASP A 16 1.85 -8.64 8.91
C ASP A 16 0.96 -8.00 9.98
N ILE A 17 -0.18 -7.43 9.57
CA ILE A 17 -1.17 -6.87 10.50
C ILE A 17 -1.60 -7.92 11.53
N LYS A 18 -1.92 -9.14 11.09
CA LYS A 18 -2.33 -10.23 11.99
C LYS A 18 -1.21 -10.76 12.88
N GLY A 19 0.05 -10.56 12.51
CA GLY A 19 1.21 -10.86 13.34
C GLY A 19 1.42 -9.83 14.44
N LEU A 20 0.91 -8.61 14.24
CA LEU A 20 1.04 -7.50 15.19
C LEU A 20 -0.10 -7.41 16.19
N ILE A 21 -1.33 -7.59 15.71
CA ILE A 21 -2.53 -7.34 16.49
C ILE A 21 -3.63 -8.36 16.20
N ASP A 22 -4.37 -8.73 17.23
CA ASP A 22 -5.53 -9.62 17.10
C ASP A 22 -6.76 -8.82 16.67
N ILE A 23 -6.99 -8.75 15.35
CA ILE A 23 -8.17 -8.14 14.74
C ILE A 23 -8.98 -9.25 14.05
N ASN A 24 -10.30 -9.25 14.25
CA ASN A 24 -11.19 -10.12 13.50
C ASN A 24 -11.05 -9.82 12.00
N LYS A 25 -10.75 -10.84 11.19
CA LYS A 25 -10.62 -10.72 9.74
C LYS A 25 -11.83 -10.07 9.07
N GLU A 26 -13.02 -10.29 9.60
CA GLU A 26 -14.26 -9.70 9.08
C GLU A 26 -14.30 -8.17 9.20
N LYS A 27 -13.45 -7.60 10.06
CA LYS A 27 -13.27 -6.15 10.24
C LYS A 27 -12.09 -5.58 9.48
N ILE A 28 -11.45 -6.35 8.60
CA ILE A 28 -10.32 -5.89 7.78
C ILE A 28 -10.79 -5.78 6.34
N HIS A 29 -10.66 -4.58 5.79
CA HIS A 29 -11.18 -4.20 4.49
C HIS A 29 -10.03 -3.78 3.59
N MET A 30 -9.67 -4.64 2.63
CA MET A 30 -8.81 -4.26 1.51
C MET A 30 -9.67 -3.54 0.47
N ILE A 31 -9.47 -2.24 0.33
CA ILE A 31 -10.23 -1.40 -0.59
C ILE A 31 -9.37 -0.97 -1.77
N ARG A 32 -9.93 -0.91 -2.98
CA ARG A 32 -9.23 -0.45 -4.19
C ARG A 32 -10.19 0.26 -5.14
N ILE A 33 -9.64 1.11 -6.02
CA ILE A 33 -10.37 1.60 -7.20
C ILE A 33 -10.55 0.43 -8.18
N ASP A 34 -11.68 0.39 -8.89
CA ASP A 34 -11.86 -0.53 -10.01
C ASP A 34 -10.76 -0.34 -11.05
N ASP A 35 -10.11 -1.41 -11.50
CA ASP A 35 -9.06 -1.34 -12.52
C ASP A 35 -9.55 -0.65 -13.81
N ASN A 36 -10.84 -0.76 -14.15
CA ASN A 36 -11.43 -0.09 -15.32
C ASN A 36 -11.52 1.44 -15.15
N ASP A 37 -11.57 1.92 -13.91
CA ASP A 37 -11.63 3.34 -13.57
C ASP A 37 -10.25 3.89 -13.12
N TYR A 38 -9.20 3.06 -13.11
CA TYR A 38 -7.91 3.41 -12.52
C TYR A 38 -7.20 4.58 -13.20
N LEU A 39 -7.54 4.91 -14.45
CA LEU A 39 -6.93 6.02 -15.18
C LEU A 39 -7.59 7.38 -14.89
N ASP A 40 -8.63 7.43 -14.05
CA ASP A 40 -9.31 8.67 -13.69
C ASP A 40 -8.44 9.57 -12.81
N LYS A 41 -8.59 10.89 -12.99
CA LYS A 41 -7.73 11.90 -12.32
C LYS A 41 -8.18 12.28 -10.91
N ASN A 42 -9.38 11.91 -10.49
CA ASN A 42 -9.99 12.32 -9.21
C ASN A 42 -9.95 11.22 -8.12
N LYS A 43 -9.01 10.27 -8.22
CA LYS A 43 -8.88 9.12 -7.31
C LYS A 43 -8.94 9.49 -5.82
N ALA A 44 -8.20 10.54 -5.44
CA ALA A 44 -8.10 10.96 -4.04
C ALA A 44 -9.47 11.38 -3.47
N ASP A 45 -10.24 12.16 -4.24
CA ASP A 45 -11.57 12.61 -3.79
C ASP A 45 -12.55 11.44 -3.66
N ILE A 46 -12.44 10.42 -4.49
CA ILE A 46 -13.28 9.23 -4.41
C ILE A 46 -12.96 8.40 -3.17
N PHE A 47 -11.68 8.24 -2.83
CA PHE A 47 -11.31 7.62 -1.57
C PHE A 47 -11.84 8.43 -0.37
N LYS A 48 -11.69 9.75 -0.38
CA LYS A 48 -12.24 10.61 0.69
C LYS A 48 -13.75 10.42 0.83
N ASP A 49 -14.47 10.46 -0.27
CA ASP A 49 -15.92 10.30 -0.27
C ASP A 49 -16.35 8.93 0.25
N TYR A 50 -15.61 7.87 -0.12
CA TYR A 50 -15.83 6.52 0.37
C TYR A 50 -15.59 6.40 1.88
N MET A 51 -14.58 7.09 2.42
CA MET A 51 -14.20 7.00 3.84
C MET A 51 -15.10 7.80 4.80
N LYS A 52 -15.84 8.82 4.31
CA LYS A 52 -16.61 9.77 5.16
C LYS A 52 -17.53 9.15 6.22
N ASN A 53 -18.08 7.95 5.97
CA ASN A 53 -19.06 7.31 6.86
C ASN A 53 -18.64 5.89 7.26
N LYS A 54 -17.34 5.60 7.24
CA LYS A 54 -16.84 4.27 7.58
C LYS A 54 -16.72 4.09 9.09
N PRO A 55 -17.07 2.90 9.62
CA PRO A 55 -16.84 2.55 11.01
C PRO A 55 -15.42 2.85 11.49
N GLU A 56 -15.31 3.41 12.69
CA GLU A 56 -14.02 3.68 13.35
C GLU A 56 -13.37 2.40 13.91
N ASP A 57 -14.19 1.39 14.21
CA ASP A 57 -13.79 0.13 14.82
C ASP A 57 -13.45 -0.99 13.82
N GLU A 58 -13.30 -0.62 12.54
CA GLU A 58 -12.89 -1.49 11.43
C GLU A 58 -11.58 -0.98 10.82
N LEU A 59 -10.80 -1.86 10.19
CA LEU A 59 -9.52 -1.53 9.58
C LEU A 59 -9.65 -1.42 8.07
N TYR A 60 -9.30 -0.26 7.53
CA TYR A 60 -9.30 0.00 6.08
C TYR A 60 -7.87 0.13 5.56
N ILE A 61 -7.52 -0.75 4.63
CA ILE A 61 -6.19 -0.83 4.03
C ILE A 61 -6.29 -0.78 2.51
N THR A 62 -5.26 -0.25 1.87
CA THR A 62 -5.15 -0.20 0.41
C THR A 62 -3.69 -0.35 -0.01
N ILE A 63 -3.47 -0.48 -1.30
CA ILE A 63 -2.15 -0.41 -1.93
C ILE A 63 -2.17 0.60 -3.06
N ALA A 64 -1.13 1.42 -3.15
CA ALA A 64 -0.79 2.12 -4.39
C ALA A 64 0.04 1.18 -5.26
N TYR A 65 -0.26 1.07 -6.56
CA TYR A 65 0.39 0.10 -7.44
C TYR A 65 0.57 0.63 -8.86
N ILE A 66 1.49 -0.01 -9.59
CA ILE A 66 1.67 0.20 -11.02
C ILE A 66 0.58 -0.59 -11.75
N SER A 67 -0.35 0.09 -12.41
CA SER A 67 -1.49 -0.54 -13.08
C SER A 67 -1.11 -1.12 -14.43
N ASP A 68 -1.59 -2.33 -14.72
CA ASP A 68 -1.47 -2.98 -16.01
C ASP A 68 -2.33 -2.34 -17.11
N LYS A 69 -3.27 -1.46 -16.75
CA LYS A 69 -4.04 -0.64 -17.70
C LYS A 69 -3.25 0.53 -18.23
N GLU A 70 -2.43 1.14 -17.38
CA GLU A 70 -1.52 2.23 -17.78
C GLU A 70 -0.25 1.67 -18.41
N PHE A 71 0.26 0.56 -17.86
CA PHE A 71 1.48 -0.09 -18.30
C PHE A 71 1.23 -1.56 -18.66
N PRO A 72 0.64 -1.86 -19.84
CA PRO A 72 0.35 -3.22 -20.27
C PRO A 72 1.61 -4.08 -20.36
N TYR A 73 1.53 -5.32 -19.87
CA TYR A 73 2.66 -6.26 -19.86
C TYR A 73 3.25 -6.57 -21.24
N ASP A 74 2.47 -6.43 -22.32
CA ASP A 74 2.95 -6.66 -23.69
C ASP A 74 3.83 -5.51 -24.21
N GLU A 75 3.67 -4.32 -23.64
CA GLU A 75 4.37 -3.09 -24.04
C GLU A 75 5.45 -2.69 -23.04
N TYR A 76 5.33 -3.10 -21.78
CA TYR A 76 6.17 -2.64 -20.68
C TYR A 76 6.78 -3.79 -19.86
N TYR A 77 7.89 -3.50 -19.18
CA TYR A 77 8.51 -4.37 -18.18
C TYR A 77 8.95 -3.57 -16.95
N ILE A 78 8.98 -4.22 -15.78
CA ILE A 78 9.22 -3.56 -14.48
C ILE A 78 10.69 -3.64 -14.08
N PHE A 79 11.32 -4.80 -14.24
CA PHE A 79 12.66 -5.06 -13.71
C PHE A 79 13.73 -4.66 -14.70
N GLU A 80 14.63 -3.74 -14.33
CA GLU A 80 15.73 -3.32 -15.21
C GLU A 80 16.63 -4.50 -15.64
N ALA A 81 16.81 -5.49 -14.75
CA ALA A 81 17.55 -6.72 -15.03
C ALA A 81 16.98 -7.54 -16.21
N GLU A 82 15.71 -7.32 -16.59
CA GLU A 82 15.06 -8.02 -17.69
C GLU A 82 15.18 -7.29 -19.04
N LYS A 83 15.94 -6.20 -19.11
CA LYS A 83 16.11 -5.41 -20.34
C LYS A 83 16.53 -6.24 -21.56
N ASP A 84 17.43 -7.20 -21.37
CA ASP A 84 17.96 -8.02 -22.46
C ASP A 84 16.95 -9.04 -23.00
N ILE A 85 15.95 -9.42 -22.21
CA ILE A 85 14.86 -10.31 -22.64
C ILE A 85 13.63 -9.54 -23.13
N ASN A 86 13.49 -8.27 -22.74
CA ASN A 86 12.36 -7.39 -23.09
C ASN A 86 12.75 -6.29 -24.11
N LYS A 87 13.55 -6.64 -25.15
CA LYS A 87 14.12 -5.67 -26.11
C LYS A 87 13.13 -4.78 -26.85
N ASN A 88 11.88 -5.22 -26.99
CA ASN A 88 10.82 -4.50 -27.72
C ASN A 88 9.83 -3.78 -26.78
N LYS A 89 10.09 -3.80 -25.48
CA LYS A 89 9.23 -3.19 -24.46
C LYS A 89 9.93 -1.99 -23.81
N SER A 90 9.14 -1.14 -23.17
CA SER A 90 9.64 0.00 -22.41
C SER A 90 9.76 -0.33 -20.93
N LEU A 91 10.85 0.13 -20.29
CA LEU A 91 10.99 0.06 -18.84
C LEU A 91 9.98 1.03 -18.20
N ILE A 92 9.26 0.57 -17.18
CA ILE A 92 8.37 1.44 -16.40
C ILE A 92 9.22 2.38 -15.52
N PRO A 93 8.95 3.69 -15.48
CA PRO A 93 9.56 4.61 -14.54
C PRO A 93 8.97 4.40 -13.14
N VAL A 94 9.31 3.28 -12.49
CA VAL A 94 8.72 2.79 -11.23
C VAL A 94 8.62 3.88 -10.16
N ASN A 95 9.70 4.61 -9.92
CA ASN A 95 9.75 5.64 -8.88
C ASN A 95 8.77 6.78 -9.14
N GLU A 96 8.72 7.29 -10.37
CA GLU A 96 7.82 8.41 -10.73
C GLU A 96 6.35 7.99 -10.65
N VAL A 97 6.05 6.76 -11.09
CA VAL A 97 4.69 6.21 -11.03
C VAL A 97 4.25 6.00 -9.60
N LEU A 98 5.09 5.37 -8.76
CA LEU A 98 4.77 5.14 -7.36
C LEU A 98 4.67 6.45 -6.57
N GLU A 99 5.55 7.44 -6.81
CA GLU A 99 5.44 8.76 -6.17
C GLU A 99 4.09 9.41 -6.47
N ARG A 100 3.64 9.34 -7.73
CA ARG A 100 2.33 9.85 -8.15
C ARG A 100 1.18 9.12 -7.46
N GLU A 101 1.19 7.79 -7.43
CA GLU A 101 0.11 7.01 -6.81
C GLU A 101 0.11 7.13 -5.28
N ASN A 102 1.28 7.23 -4.65
CA ASN A 102 1.41 7.45 -3.22
C ASN A 102 0.82 8.80 -2.82
N LYS A 103 1.12 9.86 -3.59
CA LYS A 103 0.54 11.18 -3.37
C LYS A 103 -0.98 11.17 -3.39
N ILE A 104 -1.60 10.35 -4.26
CA ILE A 104 -3.05 10.21 -4.31
C ILE A 104 -3.59 9.61 -3.00
N MET A 105 -2.92 8.60 -2.46
CA MET A 105 -3.33 7.96 -1.19
C MET A 105 -3.13 8.92 0.00
N GLU A 106 -2.01 9.64 0.05
CA GLU A 106 -1.74 10.66 1.05
C GLU A 106 -2.75 11.81 0.98
N ASP A 107 -3.03 12.32 -0.23
CA ASP A 107 -4.02 13.37 -0.45
C ASP A 107 -5.41 12.88 -0.03
N ALA A 108 -5.70 11.57 -0.11
CA ALA A 108 -6.92 10.93 0.39
C ALA A 108 -6.97 10.73 1.91
N GLY A 109 -5.87 10.99 2.61
CA GLY A 109 -5.76 10.87 4.07
C GLY A 109 -5.28 9.52 4.56
N PHE A 110 -4.74 8.66 3.69
CA PHE A 110 -4.11 7.41 4.11
C PHE A 110 -2.66 7.64 4.55
N VAL A 111 -2.16 6.75 5.40
CA VAL A 111 -0.79 6.76 5.92
C VAL A 111 0.01 5.63 5.28
N ASP A 112 1.16 5.97 4.70
CA ASP A 112 2.13 5.02 4.18
C ASP A 112 2.73 4.19 5.33
N VAL A 113 2.59 2.87 5.26
CA VAL A 113 3.16 1.90 6.20
C VAL A 113 4.13 0.92 5.52
N ASN A 114 4.56 1.24 4.30
CA ASN A 114 5.39 0.37 3.49
C ASN A 114 6.80 0.16 4.05
N ASN A 115 7.29 1.06 4.91
CA ASN A 115 8.51 0.84 5.67
C ASN A 115 8.42 -0.37 6.62
N TYR A 116 7.20 -0.76 7.03
CA TYR A 116 6.95 -1.99 7.78
C TYR A 116 6.76 -3.19 6.84
N VAL A 117 5.89 -3.05 5.85
CA VAL A 117 5.43 -4.15 4.98
C VAL A 117 6.49 -4.58 3.96
N GLY A 118 7.31 -3.63 3.49
CA GLY A 118 8.47 -3.91 2.63
C GLY A 118 8.14 -4.25 1.18
N TYR A 119 7.08 -3.68 0.59
CA TYR A 119 6.84 -3.85 -0.85
C TYR A 119 7.80 -3.00 -1.69
N GLU A 120 8.23 -3.57 -2.82
CA GLU A 120 9.20 -2.93 -3.72
C GLU A 120 8.52 -2.21 -4.91
N TYR A 121 7.46 -2.79 -5.49
CA TYR A 121 6.77 -2.27 -6.70
C TYR A 121 5.33 -1.82 -6.46
N LYS A 122 5.02 -1.57 -5.19
CA LYS A 122 3.75 -1.06 -4.68
C LYS A 122 3.99 -0.51 -3.28
N THR A 123 3.04 0.23 -2.74
CA THR A 123 3.15 0.85 -1.43
C THR A 123 1.91 0.53 -0.61
N ALA A 124 2.10 0.11 0.64
CA ALA A 124 1.03 -0.26 1.57
C ALA A 124 0.53 0.94 2.36
N PHE A 125 -0.80 1.08 2.46
CA PHE A 125 -1.45 2.22 3.11
C PHE A 125 -2.54 1.79 4.08
N ILE A 126 -2.69 2.52 5.17
CA ILE A 126 -3.76 2.35 6.18
C ILE A 126 -4.49 3.68 6.36
N TYR A 127 -5.83 3.64 6.45
CA TYR A 127 -6.60 4.81 6.84
C TYR A 127 -6.56 5.01 8.37
N PRO A 128 -6.22 6.19 8.89
CA PRO A 128 -5.97 6.40 10.32
C PRO A 128 -7.26 6.67 11.13
N ASN A 129 -8.24 5.78 11.02
CA ASN A 129 -9.37 5.74 11.97
C ASN A 129 -8.95 5.07 13.30
N GLU A 130 -9.86 4.89 14.26
CA GLU A 130 -9.47 4.37 15.60
C GLU A 130 -8.66 3.06 15.55
N ILE A 131 -9.08 2.07 14.76
CA ILE A 131 -8.31 0.81 14.62
C ILE A 131 -7.08 0.99 13.73
N GLY A 132 -7.20 1.74 12.64
CA GLY A 132 -6.08 2.01 11.74
C GLY A 132 -4.91 2.68 12.45
N GLN A 133 -5.18 3.68 13.30
CA GLN A 133 -4.16 4.37 14.08
C GLN A 133 -3.43 3.41 15.03
N LYS A 134 -4.15 2.51 15.73
CA LYS A 134 -3.53 1.50 16.60
C LYS A 134 -2.57 0.59 15.82
N VAL A 135 -2.93 0.20 14.61
CA VAL A 135 -2.06 -0.63 13.75
C VAL A 135 -0.83 0.16 13.31
N ILE A 136 -1.00 1.40 12.85
CA ILE A 136 0.09 2.29 12.43
C ILE A 136 1.08 2.50 13.58
N ASP A 137 0.58 2.82 14.78
CA ASP A 137 1.41 3.03 15.96
C ASP A 137 2.21 1.76 16.30
N THR A 138 1.56 0.60 16.30
CA THR A 138 2.22 -0.69 16.57
C THR A 138 3.31 -1.02 15.54
N MET A 139 3.06 -0.74 14.25
CA MET A 139 4.05 -0.90 13.18
C MET A 139 5.26 0.03 13.40
N ASN A 140 5.01 1.29 13.73
CA ASN A 140 6.06 2.28 13.98
C ASN A 140 6.91 1.91 15.21
N GLU A 141 6.28 1.46 16.30
CA GLU A 141 6.98 0.97 17.49
C GLU A 141 7.91 -0.19 17.17
N ARG A 142 7.48 -1.11 16.31
CA ARG A 142 8.29 -2.26 15.87
C ARG A 142 9.47 -1.84 15.03
N ILE A 143 9.28 -0.95 14.06
CA ILE A 143 10.39 -0.40 13.25
C ILE A 143 11.43 0.24 14.17
N LEU A 144 10.98 1.09 15.11
CA LEU A 144 11.88 1.76 16.05
C LEU A 144 12.64 0.78 16.96
N ALA A 145 12.00 -0.32 17.37
CA ALA A 145 12.67 -1.36 18.15
C ALA A 145 13.78 -2.04 17.33
N PHE A 146 13.50 -2.41 16.08
CA PHE A 146 14.48 -3.03 15.19
C PHE A 146 15.67 -2.10 14.91
N SER A 147 15.43 -0.81 14.66
CA SER A 147 16.51 0.17 14.45
C SER A 147 17.45 0.26 15.66
N LYS A 148 16.89 0.30 16.88
CA LYS A 148 17.68 0.37 18.12
C LYS A 148 18.47 -0.89 18.42
N GLU A 149 17.96 -2.06 18.03
CA GLU A 149 18.69 -3.33 18.16
C GLU A 149 19.89 -3.38 17.21
N HIS A 150 19.71 -2.96 15.95
CA HIS A 150 20.78 -2.92 14.96
C HIS A 150 21.87 -1.89 15.31
N GLU A 151 21.51 -0.72 15.86
CA GLU A 151 22.50 0.26 16.32
C GLU A 151 23.40 -0.29 17.44
N LYS A 152 22.85 -1.10 18.36
CA LYS A 152 23.62 -1.73 19.44
C LYS A 152 24.55 -2.83 18.97
N GLU A 153 24.17 -3.58 17.93
CA GLU A 153 25.04 -4.61 17.35
C GLU A 153 26.25 -3.98 16.66
N ILE A 154 26.07 -2.84 15.98
CA ILE A 154 27.16 -2.10 15.31
C ILE A 154 28.13 -1.45 16.32
N GLU A 155 27.66 -1.04 17.51
CA GLU A 155 28.52 -0.48 18.57
C GLU A 155 29.37 -1.53 19.32
N LEU A 156 29.06 -2.82 19.15
CA LEU A 156 29.75 -3.93 19.82
C LEU A 156 30.79 -4.65 18.94
N ASP A 157 30.87 -4.29 17.66
CA ASP A 157 31.86 -4.76 16.68
C ASP A 157 33.00 -3.73 16.48
#